data_AF-A0A6J3BFC9-F1
#
_entry.id   AF-A0A6J3BFC9-F1
#
_cell.length_a   1.000
_cell.length_b   1.000
_cell.length_c   1.000
_cell.angle_alpha   90.00
_cell.angle_beta   90.00
_cell.angle_gamma   90.00
#
_symmetry.space_group_name_H-M   'P 1'
#
loop_
_entity.id
_entity.type
_entity.pdbx_description
1 polymer ?
#
loop_
_entity_poly.entity_id
_entity_poly.type
_entity_poly.pdbx_seq_one_letter_code
_entity_poly.pdbx_strand_id
1 'polypeptide(L)'
;MVDRPGYEACRAEGPGAFKRWECSLPFAPFGPVRFSEKIQRFTPFSLGFEFLPGETYYYISVPTPESPGQCLRLQVSVCCKEDSEA
;
A
#
# COMPACT_ATOMS: atom_id res chain seq x y z
N MET A 1 1.75 3.25 1.44
CA MET A 1 2.50 1.98 1.26
C MET A 1 3.82 2.14 1.98
N VAL A 2 4.33 1.06 2.56
CA VAL A 2 5.55 1.05 3.37
C VAL A 2 6.41 -0.17 3.02
N ASP A 3 7.65 -0.15 3.50
CA ASP A 3 8.52 -1.32 3.52
C ASP A 3 8.15 -2.28 4.67
N ARG A 4 8.79 -3.45 4.70
CA ARG A 4 8.54 -4.47 5.73
C ARG A 4 8.80 -3.96 7.16
N PRO A 5 9.88 -3.23 7.47
CA PRO A 5 10.07 -2.64 8.80
C PRO A 5 8.99 -1.62 9.16
N GLY A 6 8.58 -0.75 8.24
CA GLY A 6 7.49 0.20 8.45
C GLY A 6 6.15 -0.49 8.71
N TYR A 7 5.88 -1.62 8.05
CA TYR A 7 4.70 -2.44 8.27
C TYR A 7 4.65 -3.07 9.67
N GLU A 8 5.78 -3.63 10.14
CA GLU A 8 5.89 -4.23 11.47
C GLU A 8 5.77 -3.19 12.58
N ALA A 9 6.32 -1.99 12.37
CA ALA A 9 6.33 -0.90 13.34
C ALA A 9 5.16 0.09 13.21
N CYS A 10 4.23 -0.10 12.26
CA CYS A 10 3.17 0.86 11.95
C CYS A 10 3.70 2.29 11.67
N ARG A 11 4.84 2.41 10.98
CA ARG A 11 5.53 3.70 10.75
C ARG A 11 5.55 4.08 9.28
N ALA A 12 5.13 5.31 8.96
CA ALA A 12 5.01 5.82 7.60
C ALA A 12 6.14 6.76 7.16
N GLU A 13 7.19 6.97 7.97
CA GLU A 13 8.33 7.85 7.64
C GLU A 13 9.56 7.13 7.05
N GLY A 14 9.42 5.88 6.60
CA GLY A 14 10.54 5.11 6.02
C GLY A 14 10.98 5.61 4.62
N PRO A 15 12.20 5.28 4.17
CA PRO A 15 12.70 5.69 2.84
C PRO A 15 11.84 5.21 1.66
N GLY A 16 11.20 4.04 1.81
CA GLY A 16 10.26 3.48 0.83
C GLY A 16 8.80 3.80 1.11
N ALA A 17 8.51 4.66 2.10
CA ALA A 17 7.15 4.98 2.48
C ALA A 17 6.61 6.15 1.65
N PHE A 18 5.42 5.97 1.10
CA PHE A 18 4.72 7.02 0.36
C PHE A 18 3.20 6.91 0.52
N LYS A 19 2.55 8.07 0.49
CA LYS A 19 1.09 8.17 0.63
C LYS A 19 0.42 7.67 -0.66
N ARG A 20 -0.44 6.66 -0.52
CA ARG A 20 -1.22 6.09 -1.64
C ARG A 20 -2.61 6.71 -1.77
N TRP A 21 -3.22 6.97 -0.63
CA TRP A 21 -4.57 7.46 -0.54
C TRP A 21 -4.74 8.24 0.76
N GLU A 22 -5.73 9.12 0.79
CA GLU A 22 -6.12 9.88 1.97
C GLU A 22 -7.63 9.75 2.18
N CYS A 23 -8.03 9.19 3.32
CA CYS A 23 -9.43 9.04 3.71
C CYS A 23 -9.92 10.31 4.42
N SER A 24 -10.20 11.38 3.67
CA SER A 24 -10.57 12.69 4.21
C SER A 24 -12.08 12.98 4.22
N LEU A 25 -12.91 12.13 3.59
CA LEU A 25 -14.35 12.35 3.43
C LEU A 25 -15.19 11.24 4.10
N PRO A 26 -15.37 11.29 5.44
CA PRO A 26 -16.14 10.28 6.17
C PRO A 26 -17.63 10.27 5.81
N PHE A 27 -18.19 11.41 5.41
CA PHE A 27 -19.61 11.57 5.06
C PHE A 27 -19.80 11.89 3.57
N ALA A 28 -19.09 11.17 2.70
CA ALA A 28 -19.18 11.37 1.26
C ALA A 28 -20.62 11.14 0.75
N PRO A 29 -21.16 12.01 -0.12
CA PRO A 29 -22.59 12.03 -0.48
C PRO A 29 -23.06 10.79 -1.24
N PHE A 30 -22.13 10.05 -1.85
CA PHE A 30 -22.42 8.87 -2.67
C PHE A 30 -21.88 7.57 -2.07
N GLY A 31 -21.71 7.54 -0.74
CA GLY A 31 -21.17 6.40 0.00
C GLY A 31 -19.65 6.43 0.15
N PRO A 32 -19.05 5.37 0.71
CA PRO A 32 -17.62 5.33 1.02
C PRO A 32 -16.74 5.56 -0.20
N VAL A 33 -15.79 6.48 -0.07
CA VAL A 33 -14.82 6.76 -1.13
C VAL A 33 -13.92 5.55 -1.34
N ARG A 34 -13.82 5.10 -2.59
CA ARG A 34 -13.08 3.87 -2.96
C ARG A 34 -11.71 4.22 -3.50
N PHE A 35 -10.70 3.58 -2.94
CA PHE A 35 -9.37 3.50 -3.52
C PHE A 35 -9.25 2.17 -4.28
N SER A 36 -8.85 2.23 -5.55
CA SER A 36 -8.64 1.06 -6.39
C SER A 36 -7.19 1.00 -6.82
N GLU A 37 -6.55 -0.14 -6.58
CA GLU A 37 -5.19 -0.42 -7.02
C GLU A 37 -5.23 -1.55 -8.05
N LYS A 38 -4.52 -1.37 -9.17
CA LYS A 38 -4.37 -2.43 -10.17
C LYS A 38 -3.01 -3.09 -9.99
N ILE A 39 -3.03 -4.40 -9.74
CA ILE A 39 -1.81 -5.21 -9.67
C ILE A 39 -1.34 -5.47 -11.11
N GLN A 40 -0.32 -4.73 -11.55
CA GLN A 40 0.22 -4.82 -12.91
C GLN A 40 1.73 -4.59 -12.91
N ARG A 41 2.42 -5.26 -13.84
CA ARG A 41 3.88 -5.20 -13.98
C ARG A 41 4.37 -3.87 -14.52
N PHE A 42 3.62 -3.26 -15.44
CA PHE A 42 3.99 -2.01 -16.07
C PHE A 42 2.85 -1.00 -15.93
N THR A 43 3.20 0.22 -15.55
CA THR A 43 2.24 1.32 -15.47
C THR A 43 2.64 2.43 -16.44
N PRO A 44 1.71 2.95 -17.27
CA PRO A 44 2.00 4.10 -18.11
C PRO A 44 2.01 5.42 -17.32
N PHE A 45 1.65 5.39 -16.04
CA PHE A 45 1.56 6.57 -15.18
C PHE A 45 2.85 6.78 -14.39
N SER A 46 3.46 7.96 -14.46
CA SER A 46 4.76 8.24 -13.84
C SER A 46 4.78 8.13 -12.31
N LEU A 47 3.63 8.40 -11.67
CA LEU A 47 3.43 8.23 -10.21
C LEU A 47 2.71 6.90 -9.89
N GLY A 48 2.56 6.03 -10.89
CA GLY A 48 2.03 4.70 -10.71
C GLY A 48 3.02 3.82 -9.94
N PHE A 49 2.58 2.62 -9.62
CA PHE A 49 3.41 1.64 -8.95
C PHE A 49 3.32 0.32 -9.69
N GLU A 50 4.45 -0.37 -9.74
CA GLU A 50 4.62 -1.61 -10.48
C GLU A 50 4.73 -2.77 -9.51
N PHE A 51 3.98 -3.83 -9.79
CA PHE A 51 3.95 -5.04 -9.00
C PHE A 51 4.70 -6.14 -9.73
N LEU A 52 5.68 -6.72 -9.05
CA LEU A 52 6.50 -7.80 -9.56
C LEU A 52 5.92 -9.15 -9.09
N PRO A 53 5.86 -10.15 -9.96
CA PRO A 53 5.45 -11.50 -9.58
C PRO A 53 6.39 -12.09 -8.50
N GLY A 54 5.81 -12.72 -7.48
CA GLY A 54 6.55 -13.31 -6.36
C GLY A 54 6.91 -12.32 -5.23
N GLU A 55 6.71 -11.03 -5.43
CA GLU A 55 7.00 -10.01 -4.42
C GLU A 55 5.81 -9.76 -3.48
N THR A 56 6.14 -9.25 -2.27
CA THR A 56 5.15 -8.90 -1.25
C THR A 56 5.21 -7.42 -0.90
N TYR A 57 4.04 -6.79 -0.90
CA TYR A 57 3.85 -5.36 -0.71
C TYR A 57 3.01 -5.07 0.54
N TYR A 58 3.34 -3.98 1.21
CA TYR A 58 2.80 -3.71 2.54
C TYR A 58 2.08 -2.35 2.61
N TYR A 59 0.87 -2.38 3.15
CA TYR A 59 0.05 -1.20 3.38
C TYR A 59 -0.26 -1.07 4.86
N ILE A 60 -0.28 0.17 5.34
CA ILE A 60 -0.75 0.54 6.66
C ILE A 60 -1.66 1.77 6.53
N SER A 61 -2.62 1.90 7.42
CA SER A 61 -3.21 3.20 7.75
C SER A 61 -2.21 3.98 8.61
N VAL A 62 -2.11 5.30 8.42
CA VAL A 62 -1.28 6.12 9.32
C VAL A 62 -1.95 6.14 10.70
N PRO A 63 -1.23 5.82 11.80
CA PRO A 63 -1.78 5.93 13.15
C PRO A 63 -2.29 7.34 13.42
N THR A 64 -3.45 7.46 14.06
CA THR A 64 -3.94 8.77 14.50
C THR A 64 -3.37 9.09 15.89
N PRO A 65 -3.37 10.38 16.31
CA PRO A 65 -2.90 10.76 17.64
C PRO A 65 -3.60 10.01 18.79
N GLU A 66 -4.84 9.55 18.56
CA GLU A 66 -5.65 8.82 19.52
C GLU A 66 -5.25 7.34 19.66
N SER A 67 -4.53 6.79 18.69
CA SER A 67 -4.09 5.38 18.68
C SER A 67 -2.60 5.23 18.30
N PRO A 68 -1.68 5.81 19.09
CA PRO A 68 -0.26 5.80 18.75
C PRO A 68 0.29 4.38 18.73
N GLY A 69 1.02 4.04 17.66
CA GLY A 69 1.61 2.71 17.45
C GLY A 69 0.62 1.60 17.08
N GLN A 70 -0.67 1.90 16.95
CA GLN A 70 -1.68 0.98 16.44
C GLN A 70 -2.12 1.42 15.05
N CYS A 71 -2.04 0.51 14.07
CA CYS A 71 -2.51 0.75 12.71
C CYS A 71 -3.28 -0.44 12.15
N LEU A 72 -4.21 -0.16 11.24
CA LEU A 72 -4.74 -1.17 10.34
C LEU A 72 -3.69 -1.45 9.27
N ARG A 73 -3.54 -2.72 8.89
CA ARG A 73 -2.47 -3.14 7.99
C ARG A 73 -2.95 -4.22 7.03
N LEU A 74 -2.39 -4.21 5.82
CA LEU A 74 -2.71 -5.16 4.74
C LEU A 74 -1.41 -5.60 4.07
N GLN A 75 -1.23 -6.91 3.97
CA GLN A 75 -0.16 -7.54 3.20
C GLN A 75 -0.73 -8.04 1.87
N VAL A 76 -0.06 -7.73 0.77
CA VAL A 76 -0.43 -8.18 -0.57
C VAL A 76 0.73 -8.96 -1.16
N SER A 77 0.59 -10.27 -1.29
CA SER A 77 1.57 -11.12 -1.94
C SER A 77 1.12 -11.39 -3.37
N VAL A 78 1.94 -10.97 -4.34
CA VAL A 78 1.67 -11.18 -5.76
C VAL A 78 2.08 -12.60 -6.10
N CYS A 79 1.12 -13.41 -6.57
CA CYS A 79 1.40 -14.80 -6.91
C CYS A 79 2.54 -14.91 -7.93
N CYS A 80 3.15 -16.10 -7.85
CA CYS A 80 3.84 -16.75 -8.94
C CYS A 80 5.20 -16.10 -9.16
N LYS A 81 6.29 -16.84 -8.91
CA LYS A 81 7.61 -16.32 -9.23
C LYS A 81 7.74 -16.33 -10.74
N GLU A 82 8.35 -15.30 -11.34
CA GLU A 82 8.70 -15.40 -12.75
C GLU A 82 9.63 -16.60 -12.92
N ASP A 83 9.22 -17.58 -13.73
CA ASP A 83 10.10 -18.68 -14.12
C ASP A 83 11.28 -18.05 -14.85
N SER A 84 12.47 -18.22 -14.27
CA SER A 84 13.71 -17.66 -14.78
C SER A 84 14.27 -18.51 -15.94
N GLU A 85 13.41 -18.98 -16.84
CA GLU A 85 13.80 -19.71 -18.04
C GLU A 85 13.75 -18.79 -19.26
N ALA A 86 14.92 -18.25 -19.59
CA ALA A 86 15.27 -17.69 -20.89
C ALA A 86 16.65 -18.22 -21.28
#